data_AF-A0A1V4KE87-F1
#
_entry.id   AF-A0A1V4KE87-F1
#
_cell.length_a   1.000
_cell.length_b   1.000
_cell.length_c   1.000
_cell.angle_alpha   90.00
_cell.angle_beta   90.00
_cell.angle_gamma   90.00
#
_symmetry.space_group_name_H-M   'P 1'
#
loop_
_entity.id
_entity.type
_entity.pdbx_description
1 polymer ?
#
loop_
_entity_poly.entity_id
_entity_poly.type
_entity_poly.pdbx_seq_one_letter_code
_entity_poly.pdbx_strand_id
1 'polypeptide(L)' 'MAAADPPGAGDLSQLAENVLHQLQENFQALTEKISLRMEEMGERIDDLEKHVADLMAEAGIESTDEELRH' A
#
# COMPACT_ATOMS: atom_id res chain seq x y z
N MET A 1 52.65 14.92 -4.76
CA MET A 1 51.20 14.61 -4.75
C MET A 1 50.70 14.91 -3.35
N ALA A 2 50.01 16.05 -3.18
CA ALA A 2 49.36 16.35 -1.91
C ALA A 2 48.20 15.37 -1.74
N ALA A 3 48.16 14.68 -0.60
CA ALA A 3 47.00 13.88 -0.20
C ALA A 3 45.78 14.82 -0.20
N ALA A 4 44.69 14.39 -0.84
CA ALA A 4 43.45 15.15 -0.84
C ALA A 4 43.03 15.43 0.61
N ASP A 5 42.70 16.69 0.90
CA ASP A 5 42.16 17.09 2.21
C ASP A 5 40.96 16.20 2.57
N PRO A 6 40.83 15.78 3.83
CA PRO A 6 39.68 15.01 4.28
C PRO A 6 38.40 15.82 4.05
N PRO A 7 37.29 15.19 3.63
CA PRO A 7 36.03 15.89 3.38
C PRO A 7 35.64 16.67 4.62
N GLY A 8 35.28 17.94 4.43
CA GLY A 8 34.92 18.83 5.52
C GLY A 8 33.60 18.39 6.16
N ALA A 9 33.33 18.82 7.39
CA ALA A 9 32.06 18.55 8.07
C ALA A 9 30.82 19.00 7.27
N GLY A 10 30.96 20.02 6.40
CA GLY A 10 29.91 20.47 5.49
C GLY A 10 29.58 19.45 4.39
N ASP A 11 30.59 18.78 3.82
CA ASP A 11 30.40 17.78 2.76
C ASP A 11 29.67 16.54 3.31
N LEU A 12 29.96 16.18 4.57
CA LEU A 12 29.26 15.09 5.26
C LEU A 12 27.80 15.44 5.55
N SER A 13 27.48 16.68 5.93
CA SER A 13 26.09 17.13 6.12
C SER A 13 25.30 17.06 4.81
N GLN A 14 25.88 17.55 3.72
CA GLN A 14 25.25 17.52 2.40
C GLN A 14 25.02 16.08 1.93
N LEU A 15 25.98 15.19 2.15
CA LEU A 15 25.81 13.77 1.84
C LEU A 15 24.67 13.15 2.66
N ALA A 16 24.60 13.43 3.96
CA ALA A 16 23.53 12.92 4.82
C ALA A 16 22.16 13.45 4.38
N GLU A 17 22.03 14.74 4.07
CA GLU A 17 20.82 15.36 3.54
C GLU A 17 20.36 14.68 2.24
N ASN A 18 21.29 14.46 1.29
CA ASN A 18 20.98 13.77 0.04
C ASN A 18 20.48 12.34 0.25
N VAL A 19 21.10 11.60 1.17
CA VAL A 19 20.70 10.22 1.50
C VAL A 19 19.31 10.20 2.13
N LEU A 20 19.03 11.12 3.07
CA LEU A 20 17.72 11.22 3.71
C LEU A 20 16.63 11.62 2.71
N HIS A 21 16.93 12.54 1.79
CA HIS A 21 16.01 12.92 0.73
C HIS A 21 15.68 11.72 -0.16
N GLN A 22 16.70 10.99 -0.62
CA GLN A 22 16.49 9.80 -1.45
C GLN A 22 15.69 8.72 -0.72
N LEU A 23 15.93 8.54 0.59
CA LEU A 23 15.19 7.60 1.41
C LEU A 23 13.70 7.99 1.51
N GLN A 24 13.42 9.28 1.71
CA GLN A 24 12.05 9.79 1.76
C GLN A 24 11.31 9.58 0.43
N GLU A 25 11.94 9.91 -0.70
CA GLU A 25 11.37 9.67 -2.04
C GLU A 25 11.04 8.18 -2.26
N ASN A 26 11.96 7.29 -1.85
CA ASN A 26 11.74 5.85 -1.97
C ASN A 26 10.58 5.36 -1.10
N PHE A 27 10.47 5.85 0.15
CA PHE A 27 9.34 5.50 1.02
C PHE A 27 8.02 6.05 0.49
N GLN A 28 8.02 7.24 -0.08
CA GLN A 28 6.83 7.83 -0.69
C GLN A 28 6.37 7.00 -1.90
N ALA A 29 7.27 6.69 -2.83
CA ALA A 29 6.97 5.85 -3.98
C ALA A 29 6.49 4.44 -3.57
N LEU A 30 7.08 3.85 -2.52
CA LEU A 30 6.63 2.58 -1.97
C LEU A 30 5.22 2.69 -1.39
N THR A 31 4.94 3.77 -0.65
CA THR A 31 3.63 4.01 -0.05
C THR A 31 2.55 4.17 -1.12
N GLU A 32 2.82 4.95 -2.17
CA GLU A 32 1.90 5.11 -3.31
C GLU A 32 1.60 3.76 -3.98
N LYS A 33 2.62 2.92 -4.16
CA LYS A 33 2.43 1.57 -4.71
C LYS A 33 1.60 0.66 -3.82
N ILE A 34 1.76 0.76 -2.50
CA ILE A 34 0.96 -0.01 -1.54
C ILE A 34 -0.50 0.47 -1.59
N SER A 35 -0.75 1.78 -1.60
CA SER A 35 -2.09 2.35 -1.70
C SER A 35 -2.81 1.87 -2.96
N LEU A 36 -2.15 1.94 -4.12
CA LEU A 36 -2.72 1.46 -5.38
C LEU A 36 -3.11 -0.03 -5.30
N ARG A 37 -2.25 -0.88 -4.72
CA ARG A 37 -2.56 -2.30 -4.54
C ARG A 37 -3.72 -2.53 -3.56
N MET A 38 -3.86 -1.70 -2.53
CA MET A 38 -4.98 -1.79 -1.61
C MET A 38 -6.30 -1.41 -2.29
N GLU A 39 -6.28 -0.39 -3.14
CA GLU A 39 -7.44 0.00 -3.96
C GLU A 39 -7.85 -1.13 -4.91
N GLU A 40 -6.90 -1.72 -5.64
CA GLU A 40 -7.14 -2.90 -6.51
C GLU A 40 -7.67 -4.11 -5.71
N MET A 41 -7.15 -4.34 -4.50
CA MET A 41 -7.66 -5.41 -3.63
C MET A 41 -9.09 -5.12 -3.15
N GLY A 42 -9.42 -3.86 -2.88
CA GLY A 42 -10.77 -3.43 -2.51
C GLY A 42 -11.78 -3.73 -3.63
N GLU A 43 -11.48 -3.29 -4.86
CA GLU A 43 -12.35 -3.56 -6.03
C GLU A 43 -12.59 -5.06 -6.23
N ARG A 44 -11.53 -5.89 -6.08
CA ARG A 44 -11.65 -7.35 -6.18
C ARG A 44 -12.46 -7.98 -5.06
N ILE A 45 -12.46 -7.39 -3.87
CA ILE A 45 -13.31 -7.84 -2.76
C ILE A 45 -14.77 -7.49 -3.06
N ASP A 46 -15.04 -6.26 -3.51
CA ASP A 46 -16.40 -5.83 -3.88
C ASP A 46 -16.98 -6.73 -5.00
N ASP A 47 -16.18 -7.05 -6.02
CA ASP A 47 -16.56 -7.98 -7.08
C ASP A 47 -16.84 -9.39 -6.54
N LEU A 48 -16.01 -9.86 -5.61
CA LEU A 48 -16.19 -11.17 -4.98
C LEU A 48 -17.47 -11.21 -4.13
N GLU A 49 -17.74 -10.17 -3.35
CA GLU A 49 -18.98 -10.03 -2.56
C GLU A 49 -20.21 -10.07 -3.46
N LYS A 50 -20.17 -9.36 -4.60
CA LYS A 50 -21.25 -9.40 -5.59
C LYS A 50 -21.44 -10.80 -6.17
N HIS A 51 -20.37 -11.47 -6.61
CA HIS A 51 -20.47 -12.83 -7.15
C HIS A 51 -20.99 -13.84 -6.13
N VAL A 52 -20.63 -13.69 -4.85
CA VAL A 52 -21.16 -14.52 -3.77
C VAL A 52 -22.64 -14.24 -3.55
N ALA A 53 -23.07 -12.98 -3.55
CA ALA A 53 -24.48 -12.62 -3.42
C ALA A 53 -25.33 -13.19 -4.58
N ASP A 54 -24.85 -13.07 -5.82
CA ASP A 54 -25.49 -13.64 -7.00
C ASP A 54 -25.59 -15.18 -6.90
N LEU A 55 -24.50 -15.84 -6.46
CA LEU A 55 -24.49 -17.29 -6.25
C LEU A 55 -25.45 -17.74 -5.14
N MET A 56 -25.51 -17.01 -4.02
CA MET A 56 -26.46 -17.29 -2.93
C MET A 56 -27.91 -17.15 -3.41
N ALA A 57 -28.20 -16.12 -4.19
CA ALA A 57 -29.52 -15.91 -4.79
C ALA A 57 -29.88 -17.03 -5.79
N GLU A 58 -28.94 -17.44 -6.66
CA GLU A 58 -29.15 -18.55 -7.62
C GLU A 58 -29.35 -19.89 -6.91
N ALA A 59 -28.63 -20.12 -5.81
CA ALA A 59 -28.79 -21.31 -4.97
C ALA A 59 -30.10 -21.32 -4.17
N GLY A 60 -30.91 -20.25 -4.23
CA GLY A 60 -32.13 -20.10 -3.43
C GLY A 60 -31.86 -19.97 -1.93
N ILE A 61 -30.63 -19.57 -1.56
CA ILE A 61 -30.24 -19.31 -0.17
C ILE A 61 -30.59 -17.86 0.12
N GLU A 62 -31.88 -17.60 0.38
CA GLU A 62 -32.28 -16.36 1.05
C GLU A 62 -31.65 -16.37 2.44
N SER A 63 -30.93 -15.31 2.81
CA SER A 63 -30.27 -15.20 4.10
C SER A 63 -31.23 -15.61 5.23
N THR A 64 -30.93 -16.74 5.88
CA THR A 64 -31.66 -17.28 7.04
C THR A 64 -31.58 -16.39 8.28
N ASP A 65 -31.10 -15.15 8.15
CA ASP A 65 -31.09 -14.14 9.20
C ASP A 65 -32.51 -13.77 9.67
N GLU A 66 -33.52 -13.90 8.79
CA GLU A 66 -34.93 -13.74 9.18
C GLU A 66 -35.51 -14.95 9.93
N GLU A 67 -34.94 -16.14 9.79
CA GLU A 67 -35.44 -17.37 10.45
C GLU A 67 -34.93 -17.52 11.89
N LEU A 68 -33.85 -16.81 12.27
CA LEU A 68 -33.35 -16.73 13.64
C LEU A 68 -34.01 -15.63 14.48
N ARG A 69 -34.84 -14.77 13.86
CA ARG A 69 -35.57 -13.68 14.52
C ARG A 69 -37.02 -14.02 14.87
N HIS A 70 -37.47 -15.25 14.60
CA HIS A 70 -38.86 -15.67 14.81
C HIS A 70 -39.04 -16.78 15.85
#